data_AF-A0A1F6KWL6-F1
#
_entry.id   AF-A0A1F6KWL6-F1
#
_cell.length_a   1.000
_cell.length_b   1.000
_cell.length_c   1.000
_cell.angle_alpha   90.00
_cell.angle_beta   90.00
_cell.angle_gamma   90.00
#
_symmetry.space_group_name_H-M   'P 1'
#
loop_
_entity.id
_entity.type
_entity.pdbx_description
1 polymer ?
#
loop_
_entity_poly.entity_id
_entity_poly.type
_entity_poly.pdbx_seq_one_letter_code
_entity_poly.pdbx_strand_id
1 'polypeptide(L)'
;MKDFKYYLNSISEIGFVEEASNAIVHISGLPKVVTSEIVIFETGKIGIVLSFTSEIVEVLVFSKEPMGQGTKVVRTNEFLKVPVGKELFGRIIDPLGNPLTSMDAYKKPEESRGINSLAGGILSRKTITRQLETGIPIVDLVMPLGFGQRELIIGDRKTGKTNFLMQTILAQVKQGHICIYAAIGKKRLDIKDAEDFFKKHGIFDRVIIVASGFDDPIGLSYLVPFSAMTISEYFRDEGYDVLLALDDLTTHAKFYREISLLGKKFPGRNSYPGDIFYTHAKLLERAGNFVTEKGEKAITCLPVVETVQGDLSGYIQTNIMSMTDGHLYFDSDLFAKGRRPAINPFLSVTRVGRQTQSTLKRDINREILSFLTISEKMQNFSHFGAELTEASKVTLAVGEKVIKFLDQGPSTTMPINLQILLFSMLWDNILQNRNIEPIGADVNKMIEIYKTKPNVSRTIDQTITDAKTFNDMLKIMREKGEQLLTSLKT
;
A
#
# COMPACT_ATOMS: atom_id res chain seq x y z
N MET A 1 23.48 18.11 2.12
CA MET A 1 23.31 19.54 1.80
C MET A 1 24.31 20.33 2.60
N LYS A 2 24.88 21.39 2.02
CA LYS A 2 25.77 22.33 2.73
C LYS A 2 24.93 23.41 3.43
N ASP A 3 25.58 24.26 4.20
CA ASP A 3 24.90 25.31 4.97
C ASP A 3 24.69 26.59 4.14
N PHE A 4 23.95 27.55 4.72
CA PHE A 4 23.67 28.84 4.10
C PHE A 4 24.94 29.59 3.67
N LYS A 5 25.99 29.60 4.51
CA LYS A 5 27.24 30.33 4.24
C LYS A 5 27.96 29.78 3.02
N TYR A 6 27.97 28.45 2.85
CA TYR A 6 28.53 27.82 1.67
C TYR A 6 27.86 28.32 0.39
N TYR A 7 26.53 28.23 0.30
CA TYR A 7 25.79 28.61 -0.91
C TYR A 7 25.83 30.12 -1.17
N LEU A 8 25.81 30.93 -0.10
CA LEU A 8 26.02 32.37 -0.18
C LEU A 8 27.34 32.70 -0.89
N ASN A 9 28.44 32.07 -0.48
CA ASN A 9 29.76 32.33 -1.05
C ASN A 9 29.91 31.76 -2.48
N SER A 10 29.32 30.59 -2.76
CA SER A 10 29.51 29.93 -4.05
C SER A 10 28.61 30.46 -5.16
N ILE A 11 27.36 30.82 -4.85
CA ILE A 11 26.37 31.26 -5.86
C ILE A 11 26.23 32.79 -5.86
N SER A 12 26.46 33.45 -4.72
CA SER A 12 26.40 34.91 -4.57
C SER A 12 25.06 35.54 -4.98
N GLU A 13 23.97 34.76 -4.94
CA GLU A 13 22.61 35.21 -5.26
C GLU A 13 21.74 35.10 -4.00
N ILE A 14 21.20 36.23 -3.57
CA ILE A 14 20.47 36.39 -2.31
C ILE A 14 19.07 36.90 -2.62
N GLY A 15 18.10 36.42 -1.87
CA GLY A 15 16.76 36.97 -1.77
C GLY A 15 16.41 37.34 -0.33
N PHE A 16 15.29 38.03 -0.17
CA PHE A 16 14.78 38.47 1.12
C PHE A 16 13.33 38.06 1.28
N VAL A 17 12.97 37.56 2.47
CA VAL A 17 11.58 37.25 2.80
C VAL A 17 10.77 38.54 2.86
N GLU A 18 9.76 38.66 2.01
CA GLU A 18 8.83 39.79 2.00
C GLU A 18 7.61 39.50 2.89
N GLU A 19 7.06 38.29 2.75
CA GLU A 19 5.86 37.86 3.44
C GLU A 19 5.96 36.36 3.75
N ALA A 20 5.46 35.95 4.91
CA ALA A 20 5.34 34.55 5.29
C ALA A 20 3.91 34.25 5.73
N SER A 21 3.27 33.30 5.06
CA SER A 21 1.93 32.82 5.36
C SER A 21 1.99 31.31 5.66
N ASN A 22 2.09 30.99 6.96
CA ASN A 22 2.27 29.63 7.46
C ASN A 22 3.47 28.92 6.79
N ALA A 23 3.19 28.02 5.84
CA ALA A 23 4.20 27.22 5.15
C ALA A 23 4.64 27.82 3.80
N ILE A 24 3.97 28.85 3.29
CA ILE A 24 4.33 29.54 2.05
C ILE A 24 5.05 30.84 2.39
N VAL A 25 6.19 31.06 1.76
CA VAL A 25 6.99 32.26 1.93
C VAL A 25 7.24 32.92 0.58
N HIS A 26 6.96 34.21 0.49
CA HIS A 26 7.23 35.05 -0.67
C HIS A 26 8.58 35.72 -0.50
N ILE A 27 9.45 35.51 -1.47
CA ILE A 27 10.84 35.99 -1.47
C ILE A 27 11.05 36.92 -2.66
N SER A 28 11.61 38.09 -2.42
CA SER A 28 12.12 38.96 -3.49
C SER A 28 13.56 38.58 -3.85
N GLY A 29 13.97 38.84 -5.10
CA GLY A 29 15.29 38.49 -5.61
C GLY A 29 15.34 37.08 -6.20
N LEU A 30 16.50 36.42 -6.12
CA LEU A 30 16.76 35.11 -6.74
C LEU A 30 16.41 35.03 -8.25
N PRO A 31 16.90 35.96 -9.10
CA PRO A 31 16.48 36.10 -10.50
C PRO A 31 16.70 34.86 -11.39
N LYS A 32 17.61 33.96 -11.02
CA LYS A 32 17.90 32.76 -11.82
C LYS A 32 17.17 31.52 -11.31
N VAL A 33 16.31 31.70 -10.31
CA VAL A 33 15.22 30.82 -9.82
C VAL A 33 14.76 29.67 -10.73
N VAL A 34 14.79 28.38 -10.36
CA VAL A 34 13.97 27.38 -11.08
C VAL A 34 12.98 26.67 -10.16
N THR A 35 11.89 26.16 -10.75
CA THR A 35 10.87 25.41 -10.00
C THR A 35 11.46 24.11 -9.47
N SER A 36 10.97 23.67 -8.30
CA SER A 36 11.49 22.51 -7.56
C SER A 36 12.92 22.62 -7.05
N GLU A 37 13.59 23.76 -7.22
CA GLU A 37 14.88 24.00 -6.59
C GLU A 37 14.73 24.18 -5.08
N ILE A 38 15.75 23.75 -4.35
CA ILE A 38 15.85 23.99 -2.92
C ILE A 38 16.43 25.37 -2.66
N VAL A 39 15.88 26.05 -1.66
CA VAL A 39 16.46 27.26 -1.07
C VAL A 39 16.75 27.05 0.40
N ILE A 40 17.74 27.77 0.91
CA ILE A 40 18.14 27.74 2.32
C ILE A 40 18.03 29.14 2.90
N PHE A 41 17.36 29.24 4.04
CA PHE A 41 17.22 30.46 4.80
C PHE A 41 18.44 30.65 5.70
N GLU A 42 18.79 31.89 6.06
CA GLU A 42 19.90 32.15 6.99
C GLU A 42 19.72 31.50 8.37
N THR A 43 18.47 31.18 8.72
CA THR A 43 18.09 30.39 9.90
C THR A 43 18.45 28.90 9.80
N GLY A 44 18.96 28.44 8.66
CA GLY A 44 19.26 27.03 8.37
C GLY A 44 18.07 26.21 7.90
N LYS A 45 16.87 26.80 7.87
CA LYS A 45 15.66 26.14 7.38
C LYS A 45 15.72 25.98 5.86
N ILE A 46 14.95 25.01 5.37
CA ILE A 46 14.97 24.61 3.97
C ILE A 46 13.56 24.74 3.41
N GLY A 47 13.46 25.20 2.16
CA GLY A 47 12.21 25.20 1.40
C GLY A 47 12.42 24.79 -0.04
N ILE A 48 11.32 24.52 -0.73
CA ILE A 48 11.30 24.20 -2.16
C ILE A 48 10.52 25.25 -2.92
N VAL A 49 11.07 25.68 -4.06
CA VAL A 49 10.45 26.65 -4.94
C VAL A 49 9.24 26.01 -5.63
N LEU A 50 8.04 26.57 -5.40
CA LEU A 50 6.81 26.12 -6.02
C LEU A 50 6.56 26.85 -7.36
N SER A 51 6.71 28.17 -7.33
CA SER A 51 6.40 29.07 -8.44
C SER A 51 7.21 30.35 -8.31
N PHE A 52 7.27 31.16 -9.37
CA PHE A 52 7.86 32.50 -9.31
C PHE A 52 7.32 33.40 -10.43
N THR A 53 7.34 34.70 -10.18
CA THR A 53 7.19 35.78 -11.15
C THR A 53 8.52 36.51 -11.31
N SER A 54 8.55 37.61 -12.07
CA SER A 54 9.74 38.48 -12.15
C SER A 54 10.09 39.17 -10.83
N GLU A 55 9.15 39.23 -9.87
CA GLU A 55 9.30 39.99 -8.63
C GLU A 55 9.31 39.10 -7.39
N ILE A 56 8.53 38.01 -7.39
CA ILE A 56 8.28 37.18 -6.22
C ILE A 56 8.55 35.72 -6.55
N VAL A 57 9.30 35.05 -5.67
CA VAL A 57 9.49 33.60 -5.63
C VAL A 57 8.62 33.03 -4.51
N GLU A 58 7.79 32.05 -4.83
CA GLU A 58 6.93 31.35 -3.88
C GLU A 58 7.62 30.06 -3.43
N VAL A 59 7.87 29.94 -2.12
CA VAL A 59 8.60 28.82 -1.53
C VAL A 59 7.75 28.12 -0.49
N LEU A 60 7.65 26.80 -0.59
CA LEU A 60 7.10 25.92 0.44
C LEU A 60 8.19 25.55 1.43
N VAL A 61 8.02 25.93 2.70
CA VAL A 61 9.00 25.72 3.76
C VAL A 61 8.70 24.43 4.52
N PHE A 62 9.75 23.72 4.93
CA PHE A 62 9.66 22.45 5.67
C PHE A 62 9.75 22.61 7.19
N SER A 63 9.36 23.77 7.72
CA SER A 63 9.41 24.11 9.14
C SER A 63 8.11 24.78 9.56
N LYS A 64 7.74 24.60 10.84
CA LYS A 64 6.61 25.31 11.48
C LYS A 64 6.98 26.67 12.00
N GLU A 65 8.25 26.87 12.30
CA GLU A 65 8.70 28.14 12.87
C GLU A 65 8.55 29.23 11.81
N PRO A 66 7.97 30.40 12.15
CA PRO A 66 7.74 31.46 11.19
C PRO A 66 9.06 31.98 10.60
N MET A 67 9.02 32.40 9.32
CA MET A 67 10.10 33.18 8.72
C MET A 67 9.83 34.66 8.98
N GLY A 68 10.79 35.37 9.55
CA GLY A 68 10.70 36.82 9.74
C GLY A 68 10.87 37.56 8.41
N GLN A 69 10.18 38.69 8.26
CA GLN A 69 10.43 39.60 7.13
C GLN A 69 11.90 40.05 7.13
N GLY A 70 12.50 40.16 5.94
CA GLY A 70 13.91 40.51 5.75
C GLY A 70 14.89 39.35 5.95
N THR A 71 14.41 38.15 6.36
CA THR A 71 15.27 36.96 6.47
C THR A 71 15.95 36.69 5.14
N LYS A 72 17.27 36.53 5.13
CA LYS A 72 18.01 36.24 3.90
C LYS A 72 17.79 34.80 3.45
N VAL A 73 17.70 34.64 2.13
CA VAL A 73 17.54 33.34 1.47
C VAL A 73 18.57 33.21 0.38
N VAL A 74 19.20 32.04 0.28
CA VAL A 74 20.10 31.70 -0.82
C VAL A 74 19.57 30.49 -1.55
N ARG A 75 19.82 30.48 -2.85
CA ARG A 75 19.51 29.36 -3.70
C ARG A 75 20.62 28.32 -3.69
N THR A 76 20.31 27.10 -4.07
CA THR A 76 21.26 25.97 -3.99
C THR A 76 21.69 25.45 -5.35
N ASN A 77 20.94 25.74 -6.41
CA ASN A 77 21.01 25.07 -7.72
C ASN A 77 20.89 23.53 -7.61
N GLU A 78 20.26 23.05 -6.54
CA GLU A 78 20.05 21.64 -6.26
C GLU A 78 18.54 21.36 -6.17
N PHE A 79 18.13 20.22 -6.74
CA PHE A 79 16.79 19.67 -6.55
C PHE A 79 16.73 18.78 -5.31
N LEU A 80 15.54 18.65 -4.73
CA LEU A 80 15.34 17.84 -3.54
C LEU A 80 15.74 16.37 -3.77
N LYS A 81 16.68 15.90 -2.95
CA LYS A 81 17.12 14.52 -2.89
C LYS A 81 16.83 13.94 -1.51
N VAL A 82 16.49 12.66 -1.49
CA VAL A 82 16.34 11.87 -0.26
C VAL A 82 17.49 10.86 -0.17
N PRO A 83 18.07 10.61 1.01
CA PRO A 83 19.03 9.54 1.18
C PRO A 83 18.37 8.19 0.87
N VAL A 84 19.11 7.31 0.21
CA VAL A 84 18.66 5.96 -0.15
C VAL A 84 19.74 4.96 0.22
N GLY A 85 19.34 3.79 0.73
CA GLY A 85 20.31 2.79 1.18
C GLY A 85 19.73 1.76 2.13
N LYS A 86 20.48 0.68 2.36
CA LYS A 86 20.13 -0.39 3.29
C LYS A 86 20.15 0.09 4.75
N GLU A 87 20.84 1.18 5.03
CA GLU A 87 20.92 1.81 6.35
C GLU A 87 19.58 2.37 6.83
N LEU A 88 18.58 2.47 5.94
CA LEU A 88 17.22 2.88 6.27
C LEU A 88 16.37 1.75 6.89
N PHE A 89 16.82 0.49 6.81
CA PHE A 89 16.08 -0.63 7.38
C PHE A 89 15.92 -0.55 8.89
N GLY A 90 14.73 -0.89 9.40
CA GLY A 90 14.44 -0.80 10.82
C GLY A 90 14.45 0.63 11.35
N ARG A 91 14.06 1.59 10.49
CA ARG A 91 13.98 3.01 10.85
C ARG A 91 12.63 3.60 10.48
N ILE A 92 12.26 4.61 11.25
CA ILE A 92 11.18 5.55 10.95
C ILE A 92 11.85 6.86 10.59
N ILE A 93 11.69 7.31 9.35
CA ILE A 93 12.31 8.53 8.82
C ILE A 93 11.26 9.52 8.35
N ASP A 94 11.60 10.80 8.43
CA ASP A 94 10.89 11.88 7.77
C ASP A 94 11.16 11.82 6.24
N PRO A 95 10.45 12.59 5.41
CA PRO A 95 10.64 12.58 3.95
C PRO A 95 11.96 13.23 3.49
N LEU A 96 12.69 13.90 4.37
CA LEU A 96 14.05 14.40 4.09
C LEU A 96 15.12 13.36 4.48
N GLY A 97 14.70 12.22 5.05
CA GLY A 97 15.53 11.11 5.48
C GLY A 97 16.13 11.28 6.88
N ASN A 98 15.60 12.17 7.71
CA ASN A 98 16.00 12.29 9.10
C ASN A 98 15.23 11.28 9.96
N PRO A 99 15.86 10.62 10.95
CA PRO A 99 15.16 9.68 11.81
C PRO A 99 14.17 10.42 12.74
N LEU A 100 12.94 9.91 12.84
CA LEU A 100 11.90 10.42 13.75
C LEU A 100 11.98 9.83 15.16
N THR A 101 12.74 8.75 15.33
CA THR A 101 12.99 8.11 16.62
C THR A 101 14.47 8.20 16.95
N SER A 102 14.77 8.45 18.22
CA SER A 102 16.14 8.41 18.76
C SER A 102 16.58 6.95 18.88
N MET A 103 16.93 6.31 17.77
CA MET A 103 17.67 5.04 17.79
C MET A 103 19.18 5.33 17.68
N ASP A 104 19.99 4.48 18.30
CA ASP A 104 21.45 4.58 18.32
C ASP A 104 22.06 4.78 16.92
N ALA A 105 23.21 5.47 16.89
CA ALA A 105 24.12 5.66 15.76
C ALA A 105 23.47 5.52 14.36
N TYR A 106 22.54 6.42 14.02
CA TYR A 106 22.02 6.52 12.66
C TYR A 106 23.15 6.92 11.71
N LYS A 107 23.70 5.94 10.98
CA LYS A 107 24.58 6.22 9.85
C LYS A 107 23.71 6.62 8.66
N LYS A 108 23.73 7.91 8.31
CA LYS A 108 23.03 8.41 7.13
C LYS A 108 23.59 7.71 5.87
N PRO A 109 22.73 7.23 4.95
CA PRO A 109 23.18 6.68 3.68
C PRO A 109 24.07 7.66 2.90
N GLU A 110 25.05 7.12 2.18
CA GLU A 110 26.00 7.91 1.39
C GLU A 110 25.39 8.35 0.06
N GLU A 111 24.52 7.52 -0.52
CA GLU A 111 23.78 7.83 -1.75
C GLU A 111 22.52 8.66 -1.44
N SER A 112 22.17 9.55 -2.36
CA SER A 112 20.91 10.29 -2.35
C SER A 112 20.37 10.46 -3.76
N ARG A 113 19.05 10.25 -3.93
CA ARG A 113 18.38 10.33 -5.22
C ARG A 113 17.33 11.42 -5.25
N GLY A 114 17.13 12.03 -6.42
CA GLY A 114 16.12 13.06 -6.62
C GLY A 114 14.71 12.50 -6.48
N ILE A 115 13.83 13.22 -5.78
CA ILE A 115 12.46 12.73 -5.51
C ILE A 115 11.52 12.81 -6.72
N ASN A 116 11.95 13.49 -7.78
CA ASN A 116 11.20 13.80 -9.00
C ASN A 116 11.74 13.05 -10.22
N SER A 117 11.99 11.74 -10.09
CA SER A 117 12.34 10.90 -11.23
C SER A 117 11.18 10.76 -12.22
N LEU A 118 11.52 10.57 -13.50
CA LEU A 118 10.56 10.23 -14.54
C LEU A 118 10.19 8.75 -14.42
N ALA A 119 8.92 8.44 -14.66
CA ALA A 119 8.46 7.05 -14.71
C ALA A 119 9.14 6.29 -15.86
N GLY A 120 9.37 4.99 -15.66
CA GLY A 120 9.92 4.11 -16.69
C GLY A 120 9.01 4.05 -17.92
N GLY A 121 9.57 4.29 -19.10
CA GLY A 121 8.86 4.22 -20.37
C GLY A 121 8.45 2.80 -20.75
N ILE A 122 7.64 2.65 -21.81
CA ILE A 122 7.04 1.37 -22.23
C ILE A 122 8.11 0.29 -22.46
N LEU A 123 9.23 0.64 -23.09
CA LEU A 123 10.32 -0.30 -23.42
C LEU A 123 11.00 -0.91 -22.17
N SER A 124 10.93 -0.22 -21.03
CA SER A 124 11.51 -0.71 -19.77
C SER A 124 10.56 -1.64 -18.99
N ARG A 125 9.31 -1.78 -19.42
CA ARG A 125 8.27 -2.51 -18.69
C ARG A 125 8.11 -3.93 -19.19
N LYS A 126 7.70 -4.82 -18.28
CA LYS A 126 7.35 -6.21 -18.58
C LYS A 126 5.94 -6.51 -18.09
N THR A 127 5.24 -7.39 -18.80
CA THR A 127 3.91 -7.85 -18.39
C THR A 127 3.94 -8.48 -17.00
N ILE A 128 2.95 -8.17 -16.17
CA ILE A 128 2.82 -8.70 -14.81
C ILE A 128 2.32 -10.14 -14.90
N THR A 129 3.16 -11.10 -14.51
CA THR A 129 2.84 -12.55 -14.59
C THR A 129 2.96 -13.27 -13.26
N ARG A 130 3.64 -12.66 -12.27
CA ARG A 130 3.85 -13.24 -10.93
C ARG A 130 2.79 -12.73 -9.96
N GLN A 131 2.14 -13.63 -9.23
CA GLN A 131 1.17 -13.28 -8.20
C GLN A 131 1.89 -12.70 -6.98
N LEU A 132 1.39 -11.60 -6.42
CA LEU A 132 1.81 -11.10 -5.13
C LEU A 132 0.89 -11.70 -4.06
N GLU A 133 1.46 -12.53 -3.18
CA GLU A 133 0.71 -13.26 -2.15
C GLU A 133 0.61 -12.43 -0.88
N THR A 134 -0.61 -12.06 -0.52
CA THR A 134 -0.91 -11.29 0.69
C THR A 134 -1.01 -12.15 1.95
N GLY A 135 -1.17 -13.47 1.76
CA GLY A 135 -1.44 -14.42 2.84
C GLY A 135 -2.86 -14.32 3.37
N ILE A 136 -3.78 -13.73 2.59
CA ILE A 136 -5.18 -13.46 2.94
C ILE A 136 -6.07 -14.18 1.91
N PRO A 137 -6.89 -15.17 2.32
CA PRO A 137 -7.65 -16.00 1.38
C PRO A 137 -8.54 -15.23 0.41
N ILE A 138 -9.29 -14.22 0.89
CA ILE A 138 -10.15 -13.42 0.00
C ILE A 138 -9.37 -12.64 -1.06
N VAL A 139 -8.12 -12.29 -0.79
CA VAL A 139 -7.29 -11.61 -1.79
C VAL A 139 -6.61 -12.65 -2.68
N ASP A 140 -5.89 -13.61 -2.11
CA ASP A 140 -5.07 -14.49 -2.94
C ASP A 140 -5.88 -15.48 -3.79
N LEU A 141 -7.07 -15.89 -3.31
CA LEU A 141 -7.97 -16.79 -4.05
C LEU A 141 -9.04 -16.04 -4.86
N VAL A 142 -9.60 -14.94 -4.34
CA VAL A 142 -10.77 -14.25 -4.96
C VAL A 142 -10.38 -12.97 -5.71
N MET A 143 -9.51 -12.14 -5.13
CA MET A 143 -9.08 -10.85 -5.70
C MET A 143 -7.55 -10.76 -5.83
N PRO A 144 -6.94 -11.60 -6.69
CA PRO A 144 -5.48 -11.75 -6.74
C PRO A 144 -4.78 -10.44 -7.09
N LEU A 145 -3.58 -10.27 -6.53
CA LEU A 145 -2.66 -9.16 -6.85
C LEU A 145 -1.45 -9.68 -7.63
N GLY A 146 -0.77 -8.79 -8.35
CA GLY A 146 0.43 -9.09 -9.12
C GLY A 146 1.62 -8.23 -8.73
N PHE A 147 2.83 -8.77 -8.91
CA PHE A 147 4.07 -7.99 -8.76
C PHE A 147 4.14 -6.87 -9.79
N GLY A 148 4.21 -5.62 -9.32
CA GLY A 148 4.25 -4.42 -10.15
C GLY A 148 2.89 -3.78 -10.39
N GLN A 149 1.82 -4.36 -9.81
CA GLN A 149 0.48 -3.81 -9.87
C GLN A 149 0.35 -2.58 -8.97
N ARG A 150 -0.50 -1.64 -9.39
CA ARG A 150 -0.96 -0.51 -8.57
C ARG A 150 -2.39 -0.82 -8.15
N GLU A 151 -2.57 -1.34 -6.94
CA GLU A 151 -3.89 -1.73 -6.45
C GLU A 151 -4.39 -0.78 -5.36
N LEU A 152 -5.48 -0.07 -5.65
CA LEU A 152 -6.07 0.88 -4.71
C LEU A 152 -6.76 0.17 -3.54
N ILE A 153 -6.46 0.60 -2.32
CA ILE A 153 -7.17 0.19 -1.11
C ILE A 153 -8.13 1.31 -0.71
N ILE A 154 -9.44 1.11 -0.92
CA ILE A 154 -10.44 2.18 -0.78
C ILE A 154 -11.56 1.76 0.18
N GLY A 155 -12.04 2.70 0.98
CA GLY A 155 -13.18 2.47 1.87
C GLY A 155 -13.22 3.46 3.02
N ASP A 156 -14.25 3.34 3.86
CA ASP A 156 -14.52 4.30 4.92
C ASP A 156 -13.48 4.25 6.05
N ARG A 157 -13.48 5.25 6.93
CA ARG A 157 -12.64 5.24 8.13
C ARG A 157 -12.88 3.98 8.96
N LYS A 158 -11.81 3.45 9.54
CA LYS A 158 -11.85 2.32 10.49
C LYS A 158 -12.43 1.00 9.92
N THR A 159 -12.37 0.78 8.61
CA THR A 159 -12.80 -0.48 7.97
C THR A 159 -11.70 -1.55 7.89
N GLY A 160 -10.50 -1.28 8.43
CA GLY A 160 -9.39 -2.26 8.49
C GLY A 160 -8.33 -2.13 7.38
N LYS A 161 -8.35 -1.05 6.59
CA LYS A 161 -7.38 -0.81 5.49
C LYS A 161 -5.91 -0.89 5.94
N THR A 162 -5.54 -0.19 7.02
CA THR A 162 -4.15 -0.22 7.52
C THR A 162 -3.75 -1.60 8.06
N ASN A 163 -4.65 -2.33 8.70
CA ASN A 163 -4.39 -3.72 9.13
C ASN A 163 -4.09 -4.62 7.93
N PHE A 164 -4.84 -4.48 6.84
CA PHE A 164 -4.58 -5.19 5.60
C PHE A 164 -3.20 -4.87 5.02
N LEU A 165 -2.79 -3.59 5.01
CA LEU A 165 -1.45 -3.20 4.56
C LEU A 165 -0.35 -3.82 5.41
N MET A 166 -0.47 -3.74 6.74
CA MET A 166 0.52 -4.30 7.68
C MET A 166 0.63 -5.82 7.53
N GLN A 167 -0.49 -6.51 7.35
CA GLN A 167 -0.56 -7.96 7.11
C GLN A 167 0.07 -8.35 5.76
N THR A 168 -0.16 -7.56 4.72
CA THR A 168 0.46 -7.77 3.39
C THR A 168 1.97 -7.55 3.45
N ILE A 169 2.43 -6.49 4.14
CA ILE A 169 3.86 -6.26 4.41
C ILE A 169 4.47 -7.44 5.17
N LEU A 170 3.77 -7.95 6.18
CA LEU A 170 4.21 -9.12 6.94
C LEU A 170 4.41 -10.36 6.06
N ALA A 171 3.48 -10.63 5.14
CA ALA A 171 3.60 -11.73 4.20
C ALA A 171 4.80 -11.54 3.26
N GLN A 172 4.96 -10.33 2.69
CA GLN A 172 5.98 -10.04 1.68
C GLN A 172 7.40 -10.00 2.25
N VAL A 173 7.60 -9.44 3.46
CA VAL A 173 8.91 -9.48 4.13
C VAL A 173 9.34 -10.91 4.44
N LYS A 174 8.40 -11.79 4.83
CA LYS A 174 8.68 -13.21 5.07
C LYS A 174 9.07 -13.96 3.79
N GLN A 175 8.65 -13.47 2.63
CA GLN A 175 9.07 -13.97 1.31
C GLN A 175 10.39 -13.35 0.81
N GLY A 176 10.98 -12.43 1.57
CA GLY A 176 12.27 -11.81 1.25
C GLY A 176 12.17 -10.55 0.38
N HIS A 177 10.97 -9.98 0.23
CA HIS A 177 10.76 -8.73 -0.50
C HIS A 177 11.00 -7.52 0.40
N ILE A 178 11.35 -6.38 -0.22
CA ILE A 178 11.54 -5.13 0.50
C ILE A 178 10.18 -4.44 0.65
N CYS A 179 9.87 -3.98 1.85
CA CYS A 179 8.60 -3.30 2.12
C CYS A 179 8.83 -1.91 2.70
N ILE A 180 8.13 -0.93 2.13
CA ILE A 180 8.15 0.46 2.55
C ILE A 180 6.72 0.88 2.91
N TYR A 181 6.53 1.36 4.13
CA TYR A 181 5.25 1.89 4.62
C TYR A 181 5.33 3.41 4.73
N ALA A 182 4.53 4.11 3.91
CA ALA A 182 4.49 5.56 3.88
C ALA A 182 3.26 6.09 4.65
N ALA A 183 3.48 6.61 5.86
CA ALA A 183 2.43 7.16 6.72
C ALA A 183 2.31 8.69 6.51
N ILE A 184 1.24 9.12 5.86
CA ILE A 184 1.05 10.51 5.41
C ILE A 184 0.11 11.24 6.37
N GLY A 185 0.63 12.17 7.17
CA GLY A 185 -0.17 12.96 8.11
C GLY A 185 -0.95 12.13 9.12
N LYS A 186 -0.42 10.97 9.52
CA LYS A 186 -1.08 10.06 10.48
C LYS A 186 -0.88 10.56 11.91
N LYS A 187 -1.68 10.07 12.85
CA LYS A 187 -1.36 10.36 14.26
C LYS A 187 -0.07 9.63 14.62
N ARG A 188 0.73 10.22 15.51
CA ARG A 188 1.95 9.58 16.03
C ARG A 188 1.68 8.22 16.65
N LEU A 189 0.52 8.05 17.30
CA LEU A 189 0.07 6.76 17.83
C LEU A 189 -0.15 5.72 16.72
N ASP A 190 -0.78 6.10 15.61
CA ASP A 190 -1.02 5.17 14.50
C ASP A 190 0.31 4.71 13.84
N ILE A 191 1.29 5.61 13.75
CA ILE A 191 2.66 5.29 13.28
C ILE A 191 3.34 4.33 14.26
N LYS A 192 3.17 4.58 15.57
CA LYS A 192 3.72 3.75 16.64
C LYS A 192 3.09 2.35 16.64
N ASP A 193 1.79 2.25 16.42
CA ASP A 193 1.07 0.98 16.32
C ASP A 193 1.61 0.13 15.14
N ALA A 194 1.93 0.77 14.01
CA ALA A 194 2.57 0.08 12.89
C ALA A 194 3.99 -0.41 13.22
N GLU A 195 4.79 0.42 13.90
CA GLU A 195 6.11 0.03 14.39
C GLU A 195 6.02 -1.17 15.33
N ASP A 196 5.13 -1.12 16.32
CA ASP A 196 4.95 -2.16 17.33
C ASP A 196 4.41 -3.45 16.71
N PHE A 197 3.52 -3.34 15.71
CA PHE A 197 3.09 -4.49 14.92
C PHE A 197 4.27 -5.17 14.23
N PHE A 198 5.14 -4.43 13.55
CA PHE A 198 6.31 -5.02 12.86
C PHE A 198 7.34 -5.59 13.84
N LYS A 199 7.55 -4.94 14.99
CA LYS A 199 8.43 -5.45 16.07
C LYS A 199 7.89 -6.73 16.68
N LYS A 200 6.60 -6.78 17.02
CA LYS A 200 5.94 -7.97 17.57
C LYS A 200 6.05 -9.18 16.65
N HIS A 201 6.05 -8.97 15.34
CA HIS A 201 6.19 -10.04 14.35
C HIS A 201 7.65 -10.29 13.91
N GLY A 202 8.63 -9.59 14.49
CA GLY A 202 10.06 -9.81 14.21
C GLY A 202 10.50 -9.44 12.80
N ILE A 203 9.85 -8.45 12.16
CA ILE A 203 10.16 -8.02 10.79
C ILE A 203 10.61 -6.56 10.67
N PHE A 204 10.59 -5.81 11.76
CA PHE A 204 10.85 -4.37 11.74
C PHE A 204 12.22 -4.02 11.15
N ASP A 205 13.24 -4.84 11.41
CA ASP A 205 14.59 -4.75 10.86
C ASP A 205 14.69 -4.87 9.33
N ARG A 206 13.58 -5.18 8.64
CA ARG A 206 13.50 -5.36 7.18
C ARG A 206 12.46 -4.45 6.52
N VAL A 207 11.84 -3.56 7.31
CA VAL A 207 10.85 -2.59 6.83
C VAL A 207 11.42 -1.19 6.98
N ILE A 208 11.02 -0.29 6.08
CA ILE A 208 11.31 1.13 6.16
C ILE A 208 9.99 1.87 6.33
N ILE A 209 9.89 2.70 7.37
CA ILE A 209 8.72 3.57 7.56
C ILE A 209 9.13 4.99 7.18
N VAL A 210 8.49 5.56 6.15
CA VAL A 210 8.59 6.98 5.83
C VAL A 210 7.33 7.66 6.37
N ALA A 211 7.47 8.62 7.27
CA ALA A 211 6.31 9.15 7.97
C ALA A 211 6.34 10.67 8.10
N SER A 212 5.13 11.24 8.14
CA SER A 212 4.86 12.53 8.75
C SER A 212 3.64 12.42 9.68
N GLY A 213 3.73 13.07 10.82
CA GLY A 213 2.62 13.26 11.74
C GLY A 213 1.59 14.25 11.18
N PHE A 214 0.34 14.14 11.64
CA PHE A 214 -0.70 15.14 11.36
C PHE A 214 -0.28 16.53 11.81
N ASP A 215 0.49 16.61 12.90
CA ASP A 215 0.97 17.87 13.42
C ASP A 215 2.16 18.41 12.63
N ASP A 216 2.94 17.63 11.88
CA ASP A 216 4.19 18.06 11.23
C ASP A 216 4.00 19.17 10.17
N PRO A 217 5.07 19.91 9.79
CA PRO A 217 5.00 20.88 8.70
C PRO A 217 4.35 20.28 7.45
N ILE A 218 3.36 20.98 6.90
CA ILE A 218 2.59 20.49 5.75
C ILE A 218 3.46 20.17 4.53
N GLY A 219 4.56 20.91 4.35
CA GLY A 219 5.52 20.66 3.30
C GLY A 219 6.21 19.30 3.43
N LEU A 220 6.45 18.80 4.64
CA LEU A 220 6.95 17.44 4.84
C LEU A 220 5.87 16.43 4.45
N SER A 221 4.64 16.58 4.94
CA SER A 221 3.55 15.65 4.63
C SER A 221 3.27 15.51 3.13
N TYR A 222 3.43 16.59 2.36
CA TYR A 222 3.37 16.56 0.90
C TYR A 222 4.48 15.70 0.27
N LEU A 223 5.68 15.67 0.85
CA LEU A 223 6.83 14.96 0.28
C LEU A 223 6.88 13.46 0.59
N VAL A 224 6.13 12.98 1.58
CA VAL A 224 6.17 11.57 2.03
C VAL A 224 6.02 10.57 0.87
N PRO A 225 5.01 10.67 -0.01
CA PRO A 225 4.83 9.67 -1.07
C PRO A 225 5.97 9.66 -2.09
N PHE A 226 6.48 10.84 -2.46
CA PHE A 226 7.57 10.98 -3.43
C PHE A 226 8.89 10.42 -2.88
N SER A 227 9.16 10.66 -1.61
CA SER A 227 10.35 10.18 -0.91
C SER A 227 10.30 8.65 -0.78
N ALA A 228 9.17 8.10 -0.36
CA ALA A 228 8.95 6.65 -0.27
C ALA A 228 9.05 5.95 -1.64
N MET A 229 8.52 6.56 -2.71
CA MET A 229 8.66 6.04 -4.07
C MET A 229 10.12 6.03 -4.52
N THR A 230 10.90 7.06 -4.19
CA THR A 230 12.32 7.15 -4.56
C THR A 230 13.16 6.10 -3.85
N ILE A 231 12.86 5.84 -2.57
CA ILE A 231 13.48 4.73 -1.83
C ILE A 231 13.08 3.38 -2.45
N SER A 232 11.83 3.23 -2.90
CA SER A 232 11.38 2.02 -3.60
C SER A 232 12.13 1.78 -4.91
N GLU A 233 12.34 2.83 -5.70
CA GLU A 233 13.11 2.77 -6.94
C GLU A 233 14.56 2.35 -6.70
N TYR A 234 15.20 2.85 -5.64
CA TYR A 234 16.53 2.40 -5.25
C TYR A 234 16.58 0.88 -5.04
N PHE A 235 15.66 0.31 -4.26
CA PHE A 235 15.67 -1.14 -4.01
C PHE A 235 15.31 -1.96 -5.26
N ARG A 236 14.43 -1.45 -6.14
CA ARG A 236 14.17 -2.07 -7.44
C ARG A 236 15.45 -2.17 -8.27
N ASP A 237 16.17 -1.06 -8.41
CA ASP A 237 17.41 -1.00 -9.18
C ASP A 237 18.50 -1.86 -8.52
N GLU A 238 18.44 -2.00 -7.20
CA GLU A 238 19.30 -2.91 -6.44
C GLU A 238 18.96 -4.39 -6.60
N GLY A 239 17.90 -4.73 -7.34
CA GLY A 239 17.58 -6.11 -7.70
C GLY A 239 16.55 -6.76 -6.78
N TYR A 240 15.75 -5.96 -6.07
CA TYR A 240 14.69 -6.44 -5.20
C TYR A 240 13.30 -6.18 -5.79
N ASP A 241 12.37 -7.09 -5.52
CA ASP A 241 10.94 -6.75 -5.64
C ASP A 241 10.53 -5.96 -4.41
N VAL A 242 9.77 -4.88 -4.63
CA VAL A 242 9.43 -3.90 -3.61
C VAL A 242 7.91 -3.78 -3.49
N LEU A 243 7.41 -3.78 -2.25
CA LEU A 243 6.05 -3.40 -1.92
C LEU A 243 6.07 -2.02 -1.26
N LEU A 244 5.36 -1.06 -1.87
CA LEU A 244 5.16 0.28 -1.34
C LEU A 244 3.69 0.48 -0.94
N ALA A 245 3.43 0.78 0.33
CA ALA A 245 2.10 1.15 0.81
C ALA A 245 2.02 2.66 1.09
N LEU A 246 1.05 3.36 0.50
CA LEU A 246 0.85 4.80 0.68
C LEU A 246 -0.42 5.06 1.50
N ASP A 247 -0.29 5.37 2.78
CA ASP A 247 -1.38 5.48 3.75
C ASP A 247 -1.46 6.91 4.33
N ASP A 248 -2.27 7.83 3.80
CA ASP A 248 -3.16 7.69 2.64
C ASP A 248 -3.11 8.89 1.68
N LEU A 249 -3.48 8.66 0.41
CA LEU A 249 -3.48 9.68 -0.64
C LEU A 249 -4.64 10.68 -0.52
N THR A 250 -5.70 10.36 0.22
CA THR A 250 -6.76 11.33 0.55
C THR A 250 -6.20 12.45 1.42
N THR A 251 -5.40 12.09 2.43
CA THR A 251 -4.73 13.04 3.33
C THR A 251 -3.67 13.83 2.59
N HIS A 252 -2.87 13.17 1.74
CA HIS A 252 -1.96 13.86 0.83
C HIS A 252 -2.67 14.93 -0.02
N ALA A 253 -3.80 14.58 -0.66
CA ALA A 253 -4.55 15.50 -1.48
C ALA A 253 -5.02 16.73 -0.68
N LYS A 254 -5.50 16.51 0.56
CA LYS A 254 -5.93 17.59 1.46
C LYS A 254 -4.77 18.56 1.76
N PHE A 255 -3.57 18.04 2.03
CA PHE A 255 -2.40 18.89 2.24
C PHE A 255 -1.98 19.64 0.98
N TYR A 256 -1.99 18.98 -0.18
CA TYR A 256 -1.67 19.67 -1.43
C TYR A 256 -2.68 20.77 -1.77
N ARG A 257 -3.96 20.55 -1.43
CA ARG A 257 -5.00 21.57 -1.53
C ARG A 257 -4.71 22.77 -0.63
N GLU A 258 -4.37 22.54 0.63
CA GLU A 258 -4.04 23.62 1.56
C GLU A 258 -2.81 24.42 1.11
N ILE A 259 -1.74 23.73 0.68
CA ILE A 259 -0.55 24.37 0.09
C ILE A 259 -0.95 25.26 -1.10
N SER A 260 -1.80 24.74 -2.00
CA SER A 260 -2.23 25.46 -3.19
C SER A 260 -3.09 26.69 -2.88
N LEU A 261 -3.97 26.59 -1.88
CA LEU A 261 -4.81 27.71 -1.45
C LEU A 261 -3.98 28.80 -0.75
N LEU A 262 -3.00 28.42 0.09
CA LEU A 262 -2.07 29.36 0.71
C LEU A 262 -1.21 30.08 -0.34
N GLY A 263 -0.80 29.36 -1.39
CA GLY A 263 -0.14 29.91 -2.58
C GLY A 263 -1.06 30.69 -3.53
N LYS A 264 -2.32 30.95 -3.13
CA LYS A 264 -3.32 31.69 -3.92
C LYS A 264 -3.54 31.13 -5.33
N LYS A 265 -3.30 29.83 -5.55
CA LYS A 265 -3.61 29.17 -6.83
C LYS A 265 -5.13 29.06 -6.99
N PHE A 266 -5.59 29.13 -8.24
CA PHE A 266 -7.02 29.02 -8.54
C PHE A 266 -7.58 27.65 -8.09
N PRO A 267 -8.63 27.63 -7.24
CA PRO A 267 -9.25 26.41 -6.80
C PRO A 267 -10.10 25.79 -7.92
N GLY A 268 -9.98 24.48 -8.10
CA GLY A 268 -10.84 23.68 -8.98
C GLY A 268 -12.00 23.01 -8.23
N ARG A 269 -12.42 21.83 -8.71
CA ARG A 269 -13.49 21.04 -8.09
C ARG A 269 -13.16 20.69 -6.64
N ASN A 270 -14.12 20.91 -5.73
CA ASN A 270 -13.96 20.73 -4.28
C ASN A 270 -12.73 21.48 -3.70
N SER A 271 -12.37 22.60 -4.34
CA SER A 271 -11.23 23.47 -4.03
C SER A 271 -9.85 22.85 -4.20
N TYR A 272 -9.73 21.63 -4.76
CA TYR A 272 -8.42 21.05 -5.09
C TYR A 272 -7.77 21.80 -6.26
N PRO A 273 -6.42 21.84 -6.34
CA PRO A 273 -5.73 22.45 -7.47
C PRO A 273 -5.96 21.64 -8.74
N GLY A 274 -5.95 22.31 -9.90
CA GLY A 274 -6.25 21.68 -11.19
C GLY A 274 -5.31 20.55 -11.61
N ASP A 275 -4.12 20.47 -10.98
CA ASP A 275 -3.06 19.50 -11.27
C ASP A 275 -2.95 18.37 -10.22
N ILE A 276 -3.93 18.23 -9.30
CA ILE A 276 -3.94 17.11 -8.33
C ILE A 276 -3.91 15.75 -9.03
N PHE A 277 -4.63 15.63 -10.15
CA PHE A 277 -4.63 14.42 -10.97
C PHE A 277 -3.21 14.11 -11.48
N TYR A 278 -2.56 15.10 -12.09
CA TYR A 278 -1.21 14.96 -12.62
C TYR A 278 -0.21 14.57 -11.52
N THR A 279 -0.32 15.19 -10.35
CA THR A 279 0.54 14.93 -9.19
C THR A 279 0.51 13.47 -8.77
N HIS A 280 -0.68 12.89 -8.61
CA HIS A 280 -0.85 11.48 -8.25
C HIS A 280 -0.55 10.52 -9.40
N ALA A 281 -0.89 10.88 -10.64
CA ALA A 281 -0.57 10.07 -11.82
C ALA A 281 0.93 9.92 -12.00
N LYS A 282 1.66 11.04 -11.99
CA LYS A 282 3.14 11.06 -12.09
C LYS A 282 3.79 10.20 -11.00
N LEU A 283 3.25 10.24 -9.78
CA LEU A 283 3.72 9.41 -8.68
C LEU A 283 3.46 7.92 -8.94
N LEU A 284 2.21 7.53 -9.17
CA LEU A 284 1.82 6.12 -9.28
C LEU A 284 2.37 5.44 -10.54
N GLU A 285 2.59 6.18 -11.62
CA GLU A 285 3.23 5.67 -12.83
C GLU A 285 4.68 5.24 -12.62
N ARG A 286 5.35 5.65 -11.54
CA ARG A 286 6.70 5.17 -11.20
C ARG A 286 6.72 3.72 -10.72
N ALA A 287 5.57 3.21 -10.27
CA ALA A 287 5.37 1.79 -9.96
C ALA A 287 5.09 0.95 -11.23
N GLY A 288 5.39 -0.33 -11.16
CA GLY A 288 5.32 -1.21 -12.33
C GLY A 288 6.20 -2.45 -12.20
N ASN A 289 6.13 -3.31 -13.22
CA ASN A 289 7.08 -4.41 -13.42
C ASN A 289 8.06 -4.03 -14.53
N PHE A 290 9.36 -4.13 -14.25
CA PHE A 290 10.42 -3.57 -15.08
C PHE A 290 11.46 -4.63 -15.44
N VAL A 291 12.10 -4.44 -16.60
CA VAL A 291 13.35 -5.10 -16.94
C VAL A 291 14.49 -4.20 -16.48
N THR A 292 15.24 -4.66 -15.48
CA THR A 292 16.41 -3.96 -14.93
C THR A 292 17.69 -4.68 -15.32
N GLU A 293 18.84 -4.06 -15.07
CA GLU A 293 20.15 -4.74 -15.21
C GLU A 293 20.28 -5.98 -14.32
N LYS A 294 19.50 -6.04 -13.23
CA LYS A 294 19.44 -7.17 -12.28
C LYS A 294 18.23 -8.08 -12.51
N GLY A 295 17.67 -8.06 -13.72
CA GLY A 295 16.55 -8.89 -14.15
C GLY A 295 15.17 -8.25 -13.98
N GLU A 296 14.13 -9.07 -14.04
CA GLU A 296 12.76 -8.61 -13.83
C GLU A 296 12.53 -8.22 -12.37
N LYS A 297 12.19 -6.95 -12.13
CA LYS A 297 11.94 -6.40 -10.79
C LYS A 297 10.74 -5.49 -10.77
N ALA A 298 9.95 -5.61 -9.72
CA ALA A 298 8.70 -4.91 -9.57
C ALA A 298 8.71 -3.91 -8.40
N ILE A 299 7.99 -2.82 -8.59
CA ILE A 299 7.48 -1.98 -7.50
C ILE A 299 5.96 -2.15 -7.52
N THR A 300 5.44 -2.95 -6.59
CA THR A 300 4.00 -3.05 -6.34
C THR A 300 3.59 -1.90 -5.43
N CYS A 301 2.57 -1.14 -5.81
CA CYS A 301 2.11 0.01 -5.05
C CYS A 301 0.67 -0.20 -4.54
N LEU A 302 0.45 -0.04 -3.25
CA LEU A 302 -0.85 -0.09 -2.59
C LEU A 302 -1.23 1.31 -2.07
N PRO A 303 -1.75 2.21 -2.93
CA PRO A 303 -2.27 3.49 -2.45
C PRO A 303 -3.57 3.30 -1.66
N VAL A 304 -3.70 4.02 -0.55
CA VAL A 304 -4.93 4.04 0.25
C VAL A 304 -5.71 5.31 -0.03
N VAL A 305 -7.03 5.18 -0.13
CA VAL A 305 -7.98 6.29 -0.19
C VAL A 305 -9.11 6.06 0.82
N GLU A 306 -9.47 7.12 1.51
CA GLU A 306 -10.62 7.16 2.40
C GLU A 306 -11.86 7.64 1.65
N THR A 307 -12.97 6.90 1.75
CA THR A 307 -14.31 7.34 1.33
C THR A 307 -15.07 7.96 2.50
N VAL A 308 -16.16 8.65 2.18
CA VAL A 308 -17.10 9.19 3.16
C VAL A 308 -18.45 8.53 2.91
N GLN A 309 -18.95 7.77 3.88
CA GLN A 309 -20.25 7.08 3.79
C GLN A 309 -20.35 6.16 2.57
N GLY A 310 -19.26 5.47 2.23
CA GLY A 310 -19.20 4.56 1.09
C GLY A 310 -19.23 5.23 -0.29
N ASP A 311 -19.12 6.55 -0.37
CA ASP A 311 -19.13 7.25 -1.66
C ASP A 311 -17.83 7.04 -2.45
N LEU A 312 -17.92 6.17 -3.47
CA LEU A 312 -16.86 5.90 -4.45
C LEU A 312 -16.79 6.95 -5.57
N SER A 313 -17.81 7.81 -5.71
CA SER A 313 -17.88 8.82 -6.77
C SER A 313 -17.15 10.13 -6.42
N GLY A 314 -16.56 10.19 -5.22
CA GLY A 314 -15.78 11.33 -4.76
C GLY A 314 -14.63 11.69 -5.71
N TYR A 315 -14.27 12.98 -5.72
CA TYR A 315 -13.32 13.52 -6.72
C TYR A 315 -11.93 12.88 -6.64
N ILE A 316 -11.38 12.68 -5.44
CA ILE A 316 -10.05 12.07 -5.27
C ILE A 316 -10.13 10.56 -5.50
N GLN A 317 -11.22 9.92 -5.06
CA GLN A 317 -11.49 8.50 -5.22
C GLN A 317 -11.49 8.12 -6.70
N THR A 318 -12.32 8.81 -7.50
CA THR A 318 -12.43 8.58 -8.94
C THR A 318 -11.12 8.86 -9.69
N ASN A 319 -10.37 9.91 -9.31
CA ASN A 319 -9.05 10.18 -9.88
C ASN A 319 -8.09 9.01 -9.65
N ILE A 320 -7.92 8.55 -8.40
CA ILE A 320 -6.98 7.46 -8.11
C ILE A 320 -7.44 6.15 -8.75
N MET A 321 -8.74 5.82 -8.70
CA MET A 321 -9.31 4.64 -9.37
C MET A 321 -9.01 4.60 -10.87
N SER A 322 -8.93 5.77 -11.52
CA SER A 322 -8.62 5.86 -12.95
C SER A 322 -7.15 5.58 -13.30
N MET A 323 -6.24 5.73 -12.33
CA MET A 323 -4.78 5.57 -12.51
C MET A 323 -4.28 4.20 -12.03
N THR A 324 -5.08 3.48 -11.23
CA THR A 324 -4.73 2.18 -10.68
C THR A 324 -5.23 1.04 -11.55
N ASP A 325 -4.61 -0.13 -11.41
CA ASP A 325 -4.94 -1.35 -12.14
C ASP A 325 -6.17 -2.08 -11.56
N GLY A 326 -6.70 -1.58 -10.45
CA GLY A 326 -7.80 -2.17 -9.71
C GLY A 326 -8.02 -1.45 -8.38
N HIS A 327 -8.99 -1.95 -7.61
CA HIS A 327 -9.23 -1.52 -6.25
C HIS A 327 -9.87 -2.64 -5.41
N LEU A 328 -9.46 -2.71 -4.15
CA LEU A 328 -10.11 -3.48 -3.09
C LEU A 328 -10.98 -2.55 -2.25
N TYR A 329 -12.30 -2.78 -2.28
CA TYR A 329 -13.27 -1.99 -1.52
C TYR A 329 -13.49 -2.57 -0.12
N PHE A 330 -13.15 -1.78 0.90
CA PHE A 330 -13.34 -2.08 2.31
C PHE A 330 -14.67 -1.49 2.79
N ASP A 331 -15.64 -2.38 2.93
CA ASP A 331 -17.05 -2.08 3.17
C ASP A 331 -17.35 -1.96 4.67
N SER A 332 -17.98 -0.86 5.08
CA SER A 332 -18.37 -0.60 6.46
C SER A 332 -19.41 -1.58 6.98
N ASP A 333 -20.31 -2.06 6.13
CA ASP A 333 -21.39 -2.96 6.53
C ASP A 333 -20.86 -4.37 6.78
N LEU A 334 -19.93 -4.82 5.94
CA LEU A 334 -19.18 -6.06 6.18
C LEU A 334 -18.38 -5.95 7.49
N PHE A 335 -17.75 -4.80 7.72
CA PHE A 335 -17.02 -4.56 8.96
C PHE A 335 -17.95 -4.60 10.19
N ALA A 336 -19.12 -3.98 10.13
CA ALA A 336 -20.12 -4.00 11.20
C ALA A 336 -20.65 -5.41 11.47
N LYS A 337 -20.78 -6.24 10.43
CA LYS A 337 -21.14 -7.68 10.53
C LYS A 337 -20.01 -8.57 11.07
N GLY A 338 -18.87 -8.00 11.46
CA GLY A 338 -17.74 -8.74 12.02
C GLY A 338 -16.82 -9.40 10.98
N ARG A 339 -17.02 -9.15 9.68
CA ARG A 339 -16.16 -9.70 8.60
C ARG A 339 -14.79 -9.03 8.58
N ARG A 340 -13.72 -9.81 8.53
CA ARG A 340 -12.34 -9.31 8.58
C ARG A 340 -11.48 -10.17 7.65
N PRO A 341 -10.74 -9.60 6.69
CA PRO A 341 -10.82 -8.20 6.23
C PRO A 341 -12.20 -7.92 5.61
N ALA A 342 -12.67 -6.69 5.76
CA ALA A 342 -14.00 -6.28 5.29
C ALA A 342 -14.03 -5.98 3.78
N ILE A 343 -13.42 -6.83 2.96
CA ILE A 343 -13.33 -6.64 1.51
C ILE A 343 -14.61 -7.13 0.87
N ASN A 344 -15.26 -6.27 0.09
CA ASN A 344 -16.43 -6.64 -0.70
C ASN A 344 -15.97 -7.16 -2.08
N PRO A 345 -16.09 -8.47 -2.37
CA PRO A 345 -15.63 -9.04 -3.63
C PRO A 345 -16.52 -8.67 -4.83
N PHE A 346 -17.70 -8.09 -4.63
CA PHE A 346 -18.59 -7.70 -5.73
C PHE A 346 -18.32 -6.27 -6.20
N LEU A 347 -17.83 -5.42 -5.30
CA LEU A 347 -17.43 -4.04 -5.60
C LEU A 347 -15.94 -3.89 -5.86
N SER A 348 -15.11 -4.87 -5.48
CA SER A 348 -13.67 -4.85 -5.78
C SER A 348 -13.36 -5.30 -7.21
N VAL A 349 -12.30 -4.75 -7.80
CA VAL A 349 -11.90 -5.02 -9.18
C VAL A 349 -10.40 -5.19 -9.26
N THR A 350 -9.90 -6.27 -9.88
CA THR A 350 -8.49 -6.41 -10.26
C THR A 350 -8.40 -6.65 -11.77
N ARG A 351 -7.74 -5.75 -12.51
CA ARG A 351 -7.60 -5.90 -13.99
C ARG A 351 -6.46 -6.84 -14.37
N VAL A 352 -5.46 -6.98 -13.50
CA VAL A 352 -4.22 -7.72 -13.77
C VAL A 352 -4.12 -8.99 -12.94
N GLY A 353 -4.76 -9.07 -11.78
CA GLY A 353 -4.63 -10.21 -10.87
C GLY A 353 -4.91 -11.57 -11.48
N ARG A 354 -5.93 -11.67 -12.34
CA ARG A 354 -6.36 -12.98 -12.89
C ARG A 354 -5.31 -13.64 -13.79
N GLN A 355 -4.51 -12.86 -14.53
CA GLN A 355 -3.46 -13.43 -15.39
C GLN A 355 -2.27 -13.98 -14.60
N THR A 356 -2.09 -13.57 -13.34
CA THR A 356 -1.01 -14.07 -12.48
C THR A 356 -1.33 -15.42 -11.82
N GLN A 357 -2.61 -15.80 -11.78
CA GLN A 357 -3.04 -17.08 -11.23
C GLN A 357 -2.76 -18.24 -12.20
N SER A 358 -2.40 -19.40 -11.64
CA SER A 358 -2.35 -20.68 -12.35
C SER A 358 -3.76 -21.18 -12.71
N THR A 359 -3.86 -22.17 -13.61
CA THR A 359 -5.14 -22.78 -14.00
C THR A 359 -5.95 -23.25 -12.78
N LEU A 360 -5.32 -24.00 -11.87
CA LEU A 360 -5.93 -24.42 -10.60
C LEU A 360 -6.52 -23.26 -9.80
N LYS A 361 -5.73 -22.18 -9.60
CA LYS A 361 -6.18 -21.00 -8.84
C LYS A 361 -7.35 -20.28 -9.53
N ARG A 362 -7.36 -20.22 -10.86
CA ARG A 362 -8.46 -19.62 -11.64
C ARG A 362 -9.75 -20.44 -11.55
N ASP A 363 -9.64 -21.77 -11.57
CA ASP A 363 -10.80 -22.65 -11.38
C ASP A 363 -11.42 -22.45 -9.99
N ILE A 364 -10.59 -22.43 -8.94
CA ILE A 364 -11.01 -22.14 -7.56
C ILE A 364 -11.67 -20.76 -7.46
N ASN A 365 -11.03 -19.73 -8.03
CA ASN A 365 -11.56 -18.37 -8.06
C ASN A 365 -12.96 -18.31 -8.66
N ARG A 366 -13.14 -18.95 -9.81
CA ARG A 366 -14.42 -19.00 -10.53
C ARG A 366 -15.49 -19.69 -9.70
N GLU A 367 -15.16 -20.81 -9.06
CA GLU A 367 -16.11 -21.56 -8.23
C GLU A 367 -16.55 -20.74 -7.02
N ILE A 368 -15.61 -20.13 -6.29
CA ILE A 368 -15.89 -19.26 -5.14
C ILE A 368 -16.79 -18.09 -5.56
N LEU A 369 -16.40 -17.35 -6.61
CA LEU A 369 -17.15 -16.16 -7.04
C LEU A 369 -18.56 -16.51 -7.53
N SER A 370 -18.68 -17.57 -8.32
CA SER A 370 -19.98 -18.06 -8.81
C SER A 370 -20.89 -18.39 -7.62
N PHE A 371 -20.36 -19.13 -6.65
CA PHE A 371 -21.12 -19.54 -5.48
C PHE A 371 -21.49 -18.36 -4.57
N LEU A 372 -20.56 -17.46 -4.28
CA LEU A 372 -20.82 -16.26 -3.47
C LEU A 372 -21.90 -15.38 -4.11
N THR A 373 -21.91 -15.26 -5.44
CA THR A 373 -22.95 -14.52 -6.18
C THR A 373 -24.33 -15.16 -6.00
N ILE A 374 -24.42 -16.49 -6.04
CA ILE A 374 -25.67 -17.21 -5.80
C ILE A 374 -26.13 -17.02 -4.36
N SER A 375 -25.22 -17.15 -3.40
CA SER A 375 -25.50 -16.96 -1.98
C SER A 375 -26.00 -15.55 -1.67
N GLU A 376 -25.38 -14.52 -2.23
CA GLU A 376 -25.80 -13.12 -2.04
C GLU A 376 -27.20 -12.86 -2.61
N LYS A 377 -27.49 -13.39 -3.81
CA LYS A 377 -28.83 -13.30 -4.39
C LYS A 377 -29.87 -13.94 -3.47
N MET A 378 -29.61 -15.15 -2.98
CA MET A 378 -30.53 -15.84 -2.06
C MET A 378 -30.72 -15.09 -0.74
N GLN A 379 -29.65 -14.48 -0.22
CA GLN A 379 -29.73 -13.67 0.98
C GLN A 379 -30.63 -12.44 0.77
N ASN A 380 -30.47 -11.75 -0.35
CA ASN A 380 -31.34 -10.62 -0.71
C ASN A 380 -32.80 -11.06 -0.87
N PHE A 381 -33.07 -12.20 -1.51
CA PHE A 381 -34.44 -12.75 -1.60
C PHE A 381 -35.05 -13.07 -0.23
N SER A 382 -34.27 -13.60 0.71
CA SER A 382 -34.74 -13.93 2.06
C SER A 382 -35.24 -12.70 2.83
N HIS A 383 -34.65 -11.53 2.59
CA HIS A 383 -35.06 -10.28 3.25
C HIS A 383 -36.44 -9.79 2.82
N PHE A 384 -36.97 -10.24 1.68
CA PHE A 384 -38.32 -9.89 1.22
C PHE A 384 -39.42 -10.77 1.83
N GLY A 385 -39.11 -11.59 2.83
CA GLY A 385 -40.11 -12.40 3.56
C GLY A 385 -40.65 -13.61 2.77
N ALA A 386 -39.98 -13.99 1.68
CA ALA A 386 -40.33 -15.20 0.93
C ALA A 386 -39.96 -16.46 1.74
N GLU A 387 -40.82 -17.48 1.72
CA GLU A 387 -40.49 -18.79 2.28
C GLU A 387 -39.27 -19.36 1.56
N LEU A 388 -38.20 -19.61 2.33
CA LEU A 388 -36.98 -20.21 1.80
C LEU A 388 -37.21 -21.71 1.58
N THR A 389 -37.02 -22.15 0.35
CA THR A 389 -36.91 -23.58 0.04
C THR A 389 -35.74 -24.21 0.81
N GLU A 390 -35.80 -25.52 1.08
CA GLU A 390 -34.68 -26.22 1.71
C GLU A 390 -33.37 -26.07 0.94
N ALA A 391 -33.44 -26.05 -0.40
CA ALA A 391 -32.27 -25.79 -1.25
C ALA A 391 -31.67 -24.39 -1.02
N SER A 392 -32.51 -23.36 -0.83
CA SER A 392 -32.08 -22.01 -0.49
C SER A 392 -31.42 -21.95 0.89
N LYS A 393 -31.98 -22.65 1.90
CA LYS A 393 -31.39 -22.74 3.25
C LYS A 393 -30.01 -23.39 3.23
N VAL A 394 -29.87 -24.49 2.49
CA VAL A 394 -28.57 -25.18 2.31
C VAL A 394 -27.57 -24.25 1.63
N THR A 395 -27.98 -23.55 0.57
CA THR A 395 -27.12 -22.59 -0.14
C THR A 395 -26.61 -21.49 0.79
N LEU A 396 -27.49 -20.91 1.61
CA LEU A 396 -27.10 -19.87 2.58
C LEU A 396 -26.15 -20.41 3.65
N ALA A 397 -26.44 -21.60 4.20
CA ALA A 397 -25.58 -22.23 5.20
C ALA A 397 -24.18 -22.55 4.66
N VAL A 398 -24.08 -22.97 3.40
CA VAL A 398 -22.79 -23.18 2.72
C VAL A 398 -22.10 -21.83 2.44
N GLY A 399 -22.86 -20.81 2.02
CA GLY A 399 -22.42 -19.43 1.87
C GLY A 399 -21.69 -18.92 3.10
N GLU A 400 -22.31 -19.06 4.27
CA GLU A 400 -21.73 -18.64 5.54
C GLU A 400 -20.41 -19.34 5.86
N LYS A 401 -20.30 -20.64 5.55
CA LYS A 401 -19.06 -21.42 5.75
C LYS A 401 -17.94 -20.94 4.84
N VAL A 402 -18.23 -20.68 3.57
CA VAL A 402 -17.25 -20.13 2.61
C VAL A 402 -16.79 -18.76 3.06
N ILE A 403 -17.70 -17.86 3.45
CA ILE A 403 -17.31 -16.51 3.90
C ILE A 403 -16.50 -16.61 5.20
N LYS A 404 -16.87 -17.50 6.14
CA LYS A 404 -16.10 -17.73 7.37
C LYS A 404 -14.68 -18.25 7.10
N PHE A 405 -14.46 -19.01 6.03
CA PHE A 405 -13.12 -19.41 5.60
C PHE A 405 -12.32 -18.24 5.01
N LEU A 406 -13.00 -17.34 4.29
CA LEU A 406 -12.38 -16.14 3.72
C LEU A 406 -12.05 -15.08 4.80
N ASP A 407 -12.74 -15.11 5.93
CA ASP A 407 -12.44 -14.29 7.09
C ASP A 407 -11.12 -14.73 7.76
N GLN A 408 -10.27 -13.75 8.06
CA GLN A 408 -8.98 -13.93 8.70
C GLN A 408 -8.70 -12.80 9.70
N GLY A 409 -8.11 -13.15 10.85
CA GLY A 409 -7.66 -12.18 11.84
C GLY A 409 -6.57 -11.23 11.29
N PRO A 410 -6.38 -10.04 11.90
CA PRO A 410 -5.52 -8.97 11.38
C PRO A 410 -4.01 -9.24 11.46
N SER A 411 -3.58 -10.33 12.11
CA SER A 411 -2.16 -10.66 12.33
C SER A 411 -1.76 -12.04 11.79
N THR A 412 -2.71 -12.81 11.28
CA THR A 412 -2.45 -14.17 10.78
C THR A 412 -2.20 -14.12 9.29
N THR A 413 -1.14 -14.74 8.78
CA THR A 413 -0.90 -14.88 7.32
C THR A 413 -0.83 -16.36 6.96
N MET A 414 -1.68 -16.79 6.04
CA MET A 414 -1.77 -18.18 5.59
C MET A 414 -1.01 -18.37 4.27
N PRO A 415 -0.07 -19.33 4.15
CA PRO A 415 0.57 -19.65 2.88
C PRO A 415 -0.44 -20.09 1.81
N ILE A 416 -0.27 -19.66 0.57
CA ILE A 416 -1.24 -19.88 -0.51
C ILE A 416 -1.59 -21.37 -0.72
N ASN A 417 -0.60 -22.25 -0.58
CA ASN A 417 -0.80 -23.67 -0.76
C ASN A 417 -1.72 -24.24 0.33
N LEU A 418 -1.54 -23.79 1.57
CA LEU A 418 -2.43 -24.15 2.66
C LEU A 418 -3.84 -23.56 2.44
N GLN A 419 -3.97 -22.35 1.91
CA GLN A 419 -5.28 -21.79 1.55
C GLN A 419 -6.01 -22.67 0.51
N ILE A 420 -5.32 -23.08 -0.55
CA ILE A 420 -5.87 -23.96 -1.61
C ILE A 420 -6.31 -25.29 -1.01
N LEU A 421 -5.47 -25.91 -0.18
CA LEU A 421 -5.77 -27.20 0.45
C LEU A 421 -7.01 -27.10 1.35
N LEU A 422 -7.03 -26.15 2.28
CA LEU A 422 -8.13 -25.98 3.22
C LEU A 422 -9.44 -25.62 2.52
N PHE A 423 -9.38 -24.78 1.48
CA PHE A 423 -10.56 -24.50 0.66
C PHE A 423 -11.04 -25.76 -0.08
N SER A 424 -10.14 -26.53 -0.68
CA SER A 424 -10.50 -27.76 -1.41
C SER A 424 -11.14 -28.80 -0.47
N MET A 425 -10.63 -28.94 0.75
CA MET A 425 -11.24 -29.80 1.78
C MET A 425 -12.62 -29.31 2.21
N LEU A 426 -12.77 -28.00 2.44
CA LEU A 426 -14.07 -27.41 2.75
C LEU A 426 -15.07 -27.68 1.63
N TRP A 427 -14.66 -27.48 0.38
CA TRP A 427 -15.49 -27.65 -0.79
C TRP A 427 -15.90 -29.11 -1.02
N ASP A 428 -14.98 -30.07 -0.92
CA ASP A 428 -15.33 -31.49 -1.07
C ASP A 428 -16.28 -31.95 0.05
N ASN A 429 -16.06 -31.52 1.30
CA ASN A 429 -16.98 -31.85 2.40
C ASN A 429 -18.39 -31.29 2.18
N ILE A 430 -18.50 -30.08 1.61
CA ILE A 430 -19.78 -29.50 1.18
C ILE A 430 -20.43 -30.38 0.13
N LEU A 431 -19.69 -30.80 -0.91
CA LEU A 431 -20.20 -31.65 -1.99
C LEU A 431 -20.64 -33.03 -1.51
N GLN A 432 -19.98 -33.59 -0.49
CA GLN A 432 -20.28 -34.90 0.08
C GLN A 432 -21.33 -34.85 1.21
N ASN A 433 -21.87 -33.67 1.53
CA ASN A 433 -22.82 -33.44 2.62
C ASN A 433 -22.35 -33.99 3.98
N ARG A 434 -21.04 -33.90 4.24
CA ARG A 434 -20.42 -34.37 5.50
C ARG A 434 -20.55 -33.30 6.58
N ASN A 435 -20.59 -33.72 7.85
CA ASN A 435 -20.53 -32.78 8.98
C ASN A 435 -19.20 -32.04 8.95
N ILE A 436 -19.26 -30.71 8.81
CA ILE A 436 -18.08 -29.85 8.72
C ILE A 436 -17.74 -29.40 10.14
N GLU A 437 -16.71 -30.00 10.74
CA GLU A 437 -16.12 -29.40 11.94
C GLU A 437 -15.62 -27.98 11.60
N PRO A 438 -15.78 -27.00 12.50
CA PRO A 438 -15.28 -25.66 12.26
C PRO A 438 -13.75 -25.69 12.16
N ILE A 439 -13.22 -25.54 10.93
CA ILE A 439 -11.78 -25.42 10.66
C ILE A 439 -11.15 -24.29 11.51
N GLY A 440 -11.93 -23.25 11.85
CA GLY A 440 -11.49 -22.01 12.49
C GLY A 440 -10.78 -22.13 13.85
N ALA A 441 -11.02 -23.18 14.65
CA ALA A 441 -10.33 -23.34 15.94
C ALA A 441 -8.86 -23.80 15.78
N ASP A 442 -8.56 -24.50 14.69
CA ASP A 442 -7.25 -25.12 14.47
C ASP A 442 -6.39 -24.42 13.40
N VAL A 443 -6.91 -23.43 12.66
CA VAL A 443 -6.18 -22.81 11.53
C VAL A 443 -4.79 -22.30 11.92
N ASN A 444 -4.67 -21.61 13.07
CA ASN A 444 -3.38 -21.10 13.51
C ASN A 444 -2.38 -22.24 13.79
N LYS A 445 -2.85 -23.33 14.39
CA LYS A 445 -2.06 -24.54 14.65
C LYS A 445 -1.64 -25.22 13.34
N MET A 446 -2.55 -25.31 12.36
CA MET A 446 -2.25 -25.85 11.03
C MET A 446 -1.21 -24.99 10.28
N ILE A 447 -1.31 -23.66 10.38
CA ILE A 447 -0.32 -22.73 9.82
C ILE A 447 1.05 -22.95 10.48
N GLU A 448 1.09 -23.12 11.81
CA GLU A 448 2.32 -23.37 12.55
C GLU A 448 2.94 -24.71 12.16
N ILE A 449 2.16 -25.78 12.09
CA ILE A 449 2.61 -27.11 11.65
C ILE A 449 3.15 -27.05 10.22
N TYR A 450 2.45 -26.39 9.30
CA TYR A 450 2.92 -26.21 7.93
C TYR A 450 4.26 -25.46 7.87
N LYS A 451 4.48 -24.46 8.74
CA LYS A 451 5.73 -23.70 8.78
C LYS A 451 6.88 -24.43 9.46
N THR A 452 6.60 -25.25 10.47
CA THR A 452 7.61 -25.86 11.35
C THR A 452 7.99 -27.28 10.95
N LYS A 453 7.11 -28.01 10.22
CA LYS A 453 7.35 -29.41 9.80
C LYS A 453 7.56 -29.50 8.29
N PRO A 454 8.83 -29.53 7.80
CA PRO A 454 9.13 -29.58 6.37
C PRO A 454 8.54 -30.77 5.61
N ASN A 455 8.35 -31.91 6.29
CA ASN A 455 7.75 -33.09 5.66
C ASN A 455 6.28 -32.85 5.30
N VAL A 456 5.55 -32.15 6.18
CA VAL A 456 4.12 -31.82 5.95
C VAL A 456 4.00 -30.78 4.86
N SER A 457 4.80 -29.69 4.91
CA SER A 457 4.77 -28.67 3.86
C SER A 457 5.14 -29.22 2.49
N ARG A 458 6.23 -30.00 2.38
CA ARG A 458 6.63 -30.63 1.11
C ARG A 458 5.53 -31.53 0.54
N THR A 459 4.87 -32.31 1.39
CA THR A 459 3.78 -33.19 0.95
C THR A 459 2.61 -32.37 0.39
N ILE A 460 2.22 -31.29 1.07
CA ILE A 460 1.14 -30.40 0.64
C ILE A 460 1.53 -29.67 -0.65
N ASP A 461 2.75 -29.13 -0.73
CA ASP A 461 3.26 -28.40 -1.88
C ASP A 461 3.35 -29.29 -3.12
N GLN A 462 3.82 -30.54 -2.96
CA GLN A 462 3.83 -31.54 -4.03
C GLN A 462 2.40 -31.86 -4.48
N THR A 463 1.49 -32.09 -3.54
CA THR A 463 0.09 -32.40 -3.83
C THR A 463 -0.57 -31.31 -4.69
N ILE A 464 -0.29 -30.05 -4.39
CA ILE A 464 -0.85 -28.91 -5.13
C ILE A 464 -0.15 -28.72 -6.48
N THR A 465 1.15 -29.02 -6.55
CA THR A 465 1.90 -28.97 -7.81
C THR A 465 1.42 -30.04 -8.80
N ASP A 466 1.05 -31.21 -8.31
CA ASP A 466 0.55 -32.32 -9.12
C ASP A 466 -0.86 -32.06 -9.68
N ALA A 467 -1.65 -31.21 -9.02
CA ALA A 467 -2.99 -30.87 -9.45
C ALA A 467 -3.00 -29.70 -10.44
N LYS A 468 -3.43 -29.97 -11.68
CA LYS A 468 -3.49 -28.93 -12.73
C LYS A 468 -4.80 -28.14 -12.69
N THR A 469 -5.88 -28.79 -12.28
CA THR A 469 -7.24 -28.24 -12.23
C THR A 469 -7.87 -28.42 -10.87
N PHE A 470 -8.94 -27.67 -10.57
CA PHE A 470 -9.64 -27.84 -9.30
C PHE A 470 -10.29 -29.23 -9.16
N ASN A 471 -10.73 -29.84 -10.26
CA ASN A 471 -11.25 -31.21 -10.23
C ASN A 471 -10.19 -32.24 -9.81
N ASP A 472 -8.94 -32.05 -10.24
CA ASP A 472 -7.83 -32.90 -9.80
C ASP A 472 -7.64 -32.77 -8.28
N MET A 473 -7.67 -31.54 -7.77
CA MET A 473 -7.60 -31.30 -6.32
C MET A 473 -8.73 -31.98 -5.56
N LEU A 474 -9.98 -31.89 -6.04
CA LEU A 474 -11.12 -32.55 -5.39
C LEU A 474 -10.98 -34.08 -5.39
N LYS A 475 -10.45 -34.67 -6.47
CA LYS A 475 -10.15 -36.11 -6.52
C LYS A 475 -9.12 -36.48 -5.46
N ILE A 476 -8.04 -35.71 -5.34
CA ILE A 476 -7.01 -35.92 -4.31
C ILE A 476 -7.61 -35.77 -2.91
N MET A 477 -8.49 -34.79 -2.66
CA MET A 477 -9.13 -34.61 -1.36
C MET A 477 -9.97 -35.82 -0.96
N ARG A 478 -10.64 -36.48 -1.90
CA ARG A 478 -11.40 -37.72 -1.63
C ARG A 478 -10.50 -38.90 -1.28
N GLU A 479 -9.34 -39.00 -1.92
CA GLU A 479 -8.42 -40.13 -1.73
C GLU A 479 -7.53 -39.95 -0.48
N LYS A 480 -7.09 -38.72 -0.21
CA LYS A 480 -6.02 -38.42 0.77
C LYS A 480 -6.35 -37.29 1.75
N GLY A 481 -7.53 -36.68 1.67
CA GLY A 481 -7.89 -35.50 2.45
C GLY A 481 -7.83 -35.73 3.96
N GLU A 482 -8.34 -36.86 4.44
CA GLU A 482 -8.29 -37.20 5.87
C GLU A 482 -6.85 -37.37 6.38
N GLN A 483 -6.00 -38.07 5.63
CA GLN A 483 -4.59 -38.25 5.96
C GLN A 483 -3.84 -36.90 6.02
N LEU A 484 -4.08 -36.02 5.05
CA LEU A 484 -3.49 -34.69 5.01
C LEU A 484 -3.98 -33.84 6.19
N LEU A 485 -5.26 -33.91 6.54
CA LEU A 485 -5.82 -33.20 7.69
C LEU A 485 -5.25 -33.71 9.02
N THR A 486 -5.09 -35.03 9.19
CA THR A 486 -4.46 -35.63 10.38
C THR A 486 -3.01 -35.15 10.52
N SER A 487 -2.28 -35.05 9.41
CA SER A 487 -0.90 -34.53 9.41
C SER A 487 -0.79 -33.05 9.78
N LEU A 488 -1.88 -32.29 9.62
CA LEU A 488 -2.00 -30.88 9.99
C LEU A 488 -2.54 -30.67 11.42
N LYS A 489 -3.00 -31.73 12.08
CA LYS A 489 -3.48 -31.70 13.48
C LYS A 489 -2.48 -32.29 14.48
N THR A 490 -1.61 -33.20 14.02
CA THR A 490 -0.56 -33.88 14.79
C THR A 490 0.81 -33.28 14.53
#